data_AF-A0A1G0YED4-F1
#
_entry.id   AF-A0A1G0YED4-F1
#
_cell.length_a   1.000
_cell.length_b   1.000
_cell.length_c   1.000
_cell.angle_alpha   90.00
_cell.angle_beta   90.00
_cell.angle_gamma   90.00
#
_symmetry.space_group_name_H-M   'P 1'
#
loop_
_entity.id
_entity.type
_entity.pdbx_description
1 polymer ?
#
loop_
_entity_poly.entity_id
_entity_poly.type
_entity_poly.pdbx_seq_one_letter_code
_entity_poly.pdbx_strand_id
1 'polypeptide(L)'
;MKITAYAVLTMMGVLAFCRFGWAQEPAGKPPVISHDSVPVAVRGQPLSIIAKVTPGLAEVKTVNLYYTLSKDAAPFKVVMQNSGASVYYGSVPSHLLGSVNEISYYIEAVDRAENTAETDWYAVPVKDARGVEPPRTYQPPAAPAAAPAQVGPSQPEKSGKMSTALTVGLIGVGAAAVIGGAVYLAGSGSSGGGDNPDTDKAGTYAGSETICFALAGGAPSCSRNDARIVIDGSGVVRSDSLYAGTSLEGRLNGSSFVLVASVNEPDTNRVGEIFFSGNIVDGRIFGSIDGQTTEPAGQGQYTGTFTATKL
;
A
#
# COMPACT_ATOMS: atom_id res chain seq x y z
N MET A 1 -19.23 62.56 13.49
CA MET A 1 -17.84 62.03 13.50
C MET A 1 -17.33 62.16 14.94
N LYS A 2 -17.38 61.07 15.72
CA LYS A 2 -17.01 61.06 17.14
C LYS A 2 -15.73 60.26 17.31
N ILE A 3 -14.68 60.90 17.81
CA ILE A 3 -13.37 60.30 18.09
C ILE A 3 -13.39 59.90 19.57
N THR A 4 -13.39 58.61 19.84
CA THR A 4 -13.36 58.05 21.20
C THR A 4 -11.91 57.71 21.54
N ALA A 5 -11.34 58.45 22.50
CA ALA A 5 -10.01 58.21 23.03
C ALA A 5 -10.04 57.06 24.04
N TYR A 6 -9.22 56.03 23.84
CA TYR A 6 -9.01 54.96 24.80
C TYR A 6 -7.78 55.26 25.64
N ALA A 7 -7.99 55.40 26.95
CA ALA A 7 -6.94 55.52 27.95
C ALA A 7 -6.26 54.17 28.17
N VAL A 8 -4.94 54.11 27.93
CA VAL A 8 -4.09 52.96 28.21
C VAL A 8 -3.68 53.03 29.67
N LEU A 9 -4.23 52.14 30.50
CA LEU A 9 -3.87 51.98 31.91
C LEU A 9 -2.84 50.85 32.04
N THR A 10 -1.57 51.23 32.18
CA THR A 10 -0.45 50.31 32.36
C THR A 10 -0.42 49.79 33.80
N MET A 11 -0.92 48.58 34.05
CA MET A 11 -0.80 47.90 35.34
C MET A 11 0.52 47.10 35.39
N MET A 12 1.54 47.65 36.06
CA MET A 12 2.73 46.90 36.45
C MET A 12 2.41 46.07 37.70
N GLY A 13 1.93 44.83 37.49
CA GLY A 13 1.77 43.82 38.53
C GLY A 13 3.05 42.99 38.70
N VAL A 14 3.71 43.11 39.84
CA VAL A 14 4.85 42.28 40.25
C VAL A 14 4.34 40.87 40.57
N LEU A 15 4.45 39.95 39.61
CA LEU A 15 4.22 38.52 39.83
C LEU A 15 5.48 37.89 40.42
N ALA A 16 5.44 37.60 41.72
CA ALA A 16 6.38 36.72 42.39
C ALA A 16 6.24 35.30 41.82
N PHE A 17 7.09 34.95 40.86
CA PHE A 17 7.23 33.60 40.35
C PHE A 17 7.81 32.70 41.45
N CYS A 18 6.95 31.99 42.18
CA CYS A 18 7.36 30.78 42.89
C CYS A 18 8.01 29.84 41.87
N ARG A 19 9.32 29.66 42.00
CA ARG A 19 10.08 28.65 41.27
C ARG A 19 9.65 27.28 41.78
N PHE A 20 8.52 26.78 41.30
CA PHE A 20 8.24 25.35 41.30
C PHE A 20 9.32 24.72 40.42
N GLY A 21 10.35 24.17 41.08
CA GLY A 21 11.33 23.32 40.44
C GLY A 21 10.60 22.07 39.96
N TRP A 22 10.20 22.07 38.70
CA TRP A 22 9.79 20.86 37.99
C TRP A 22 11.01 19.96 37.97
N ALA A 23 11.00 18.92 38.81
CA ALA A 23 11.96 17.84 38.67
C ALA A 23 11.78 17.30 37.25
N GLN A 24 12.77 17.52 36.38
CA GLN A 24 12.76 16.88 35.07
C GLN A 24 12.88 15.38 35.33
N GLU A 25 11.80 14.66 35.04
CA GLU A 25 11.82 13.20 35.00
C GLU A 25 12.96 12.80 34.08
N PRO A 26 13.85 11.87 34.49
CA PRO A 26 15.01 11.50 33.70
C PRO A 26 14.55 11.13 32.28
N ALA A 27 15.13 11.81 31.27
CA ALA A 27 14.77 11.61 29.88
C ALA A 27 14.78 10.12 29.56
N GLY A 28 13.60 9.59 29.22
CA GLY A 28 13.43 8.18 28.95
C GLY A 28 14.27 7.74 27.76
N LYS A 29 14.54 6.44 27.64
CA LYS A 29 15.14 5.91 26.42
C LYS A 29 14.21 6.24 25.23
N PRO A 30 14.70 6.84 24.14
CA PRO A 30 13.86 7.12 22.97
C PRO A 30 13.38 5.82 22.29
N PRO A 31 12.30 5.90 21.48
CA PRO A 31 11.85 4.75 20.70
C PRO A 31 12.94 4.27 19.71
N VAL A 32 12.88 3.01 19.31
CA VAL A 32 13.82 2.42 18.32
C VAL A 32 13.06 2.10 17.05
N ILE A 33 13.50 2.67 15.91
CA ILE A 33 12.90 2.47 14.59
C ILE A 33 13.70 1.43 13.82
N SER A 34 13.03 0.41 13.29
CA SER A 34 13.58 -0.60 12.38
C SER A 34 12.81 -0.54 11.06
N HIS A 35 13.52 -0.35 9.96
CA HIS A 35 12.94 -0.13 8.65
C HIS A 35 13.90 -0.62 7.55
N ASP A 36 13.35 -1.35 6.57
CA ASP A 36 14.06 -1.74 5.35
C ASP A 36 13.78 -0.73 4.25
N SER A 37 14.83 -0.08 3.74
CA SER A 37 14.71 0.95 2.71
C SER A 37 14.06 0.42 1.44
N VAL A 38 13.15 1.19 0.83
CA VAL A 38 12.57 0.80 -0.46
C VAL A 38 13.58 1.02 -1.59
N PRO A 39 13.96 -0.01 -2.36
CA PRO A 39 15.03 0.11 -3.36
C PRO A 39 14.61 0.85 -4.63
N VAL A 40 13.31 0.84 -4.98
CA VAL A 40 12.78 1.48 -6.18
C VAL A 40 11.28 1.76 -6.02
N ALA A 41 10.85 2.91 -6.52
CA ALA A 41 9.43 3.24 -6.66
C ALA A 41 9.02 3.21 -8.13
N VAL A 42 7.74 2.93 -8.39
CA VAL A 42 7.17 2.89 -9.74
C VAL A 42 6.41 4.18 -10.01
N ARG A 43 6.71 4.83 -11.14
CA ARG A 43 6.04 6.06 -11.55
C ARG A 43 4.53 5.84 -11.68
N GLY A 44 3.76 6.74 -11.06
CA GLY A 44 2.30 6.68 -11.06
C GLY A 44 1.71 5.64 -10.12
N GLN A 45 2.50 4.96 -9.30
CA GLN A 45 2.02 4.10 -8.22
C GLN A 45 2.32 4.74 -6.86
N PRO A 46 1.49 4.56 -5.84
CA PRO A 46 1.80 5.02 -4.50
C PRO A 46 3.01 4.25 -3.94
N LEU A 47 3.86 4.94 -3.15
CA LEU A 47 5.01 4.34 -2.48
C LEU A 47 4.66 4.04 -1.02
N SER A 48 4.52 2.75 -0.70
CA SER A 48 4.26 2.25 0.65
C SER A 48 5.55 2.15 1.47
N ILE A 49 5.53 2.69 2.70
CA ILE A 49 6.63 2.63 3.66
C ILE A 49 6.14 1.94 4.94
N ILE A 50 6.87 0.92 5.39
CA ILE A 50 6.56 0.14 6.60
C ILE A 50 7.73 0.25 7.57
N ALA A 51 7.45 0.53 8.85
CA ALA A 51 8.47 0.53 9.89
C ALA A 51 7.97 -0.14 11.17
N LYS A 52 8.88 -0.80 11.87
CA LYS A 52 8.65 -1.33 13.22
C LYS A 52 9.24 -0.37 14.24
N VAL A 53 8.42 0.12 15.15
CA VAL A 53 8.83 1.07 16.21
C VAL A 53 8.68 0.40 17.57
N THR A 54 9.81 0.05 18.17
CA THR A 54 9.85 -0.50 19.52
C THR A 54 9.81 0.65 20.52
N PRO A 55 8.83 0.69 21.45
CA PRO A 55 8.78 1.74 22.46
C PRO A 55 10.03 1.71 23.34
N GLY A 56 10.40 2.88 23.85
CA GLY A 56 11.42 3.02 24.88
C GLY A 56 10.86 2.69 26.26
N LEU A 57 11.01 3.63 27.21
CA LEU A 57 10.30 3.53 28.50
C LEU A 57 8.84 4.00 28.40
N ALA A 58 8.55 4.93 27.48
CA ALA A 58 7.21 5.43 27.22
C ALA A 58 6.61 4.81 25.96
N GLU A 59 5.28 4.72 25.93
CA GLU A 59 4.53 4.29 24.74
C GLU A 59 4.75 5.25 23.57
N VAL A 60 4.78 4.73 22.34
CA VAL A 60 4.86 5.54 21.12
C VAL A 60 3.59 6.38 21.00
N LYS A 61 3.75 7.70 20.88
CA LYS A 61 2.68 8.69 20.75
C LYS A 61 2.32 8.91 19.28
N THR A 62 3.31 9.19 18.43
CA THR A 62 3.12 9.42 16.99
C THR A 62 4.30 8.86 16.20
N VAL A 63 4.03 8.41 14.98
CA VAL A 63 5.06 8.07 13.99
C VAL A 63 4.73 8.84 12.71
N ASN A 64 5.71 9.55 12.18
CA ASN A 64 5.56 10.42 11.02
C ASN A 64 6.54 9.98 9.92
N LEU A 65 6.04 9.91 8.69
CA LEU A 65 6.84 9.81 7.47
C LEU A 65 7.05 11.23 6.94
N TYR A 66 8.31 11.61 6.77
CA TYR A 66 8.69 12.84 6.10
C TYR A 66 9.28 12.51 4.75
N TYR A 67 8.82 13.17 3.69
CA TYR A 67 9.37 12.96 2.35
C TYR A 67 9.52 14.26 1.58
N THR A 68 10.46 14.29 0.64
CA THR A 68 10.69 15.42 -0.26
C THR A 68 10.99 14.95 -1.68
N LEU A 69 10.50 15.73 -2.63
CA LEU A 69 10.73 15.53 -4.07
C LEU A 69 12.02 16.23 -4.57
N SER A 70 12.62 17.08 -3.73
CA SER A 70 13.85 17.82 -4.03
C SER A 70 14.63 18.07 -2.74
N LYS A 71 15.97 18.01 -2.81
CA LYS A 71 16.85 18.23 -1.65
C LYS A 71 16.73 19.63 -1.03
N ASP A 72 16.28 20.60 -1.82
CA ASP A 72 16.16 22.00 -1.39
C ASP A 72 14.74 22.38 -0.94
N ALA A 73 13.79 21.44 -0.99
CA ALA A 73 12.40 21.67 -0.58
C ALA A 73 12.16 21.21 0.86
N ALA A 74 11.30 21.94 1.57
CA ALA A 74 10.82 21.50 2.88
C ALA A 74 10.05 20.17 2.75
N PRO A 75 10.28 19.19 3.64
CA PRO A 75 9.63 17.90 3.55
C PRO A 75 8.14 18.00 3.86
N PHE A 76 7.35 17.20 3.14
CA PHE A 76 5.96 16.93 3.46
C PHE A 76 5.89 15.94 4.62
N LYS A 77 4.88 16.09 5.48
CA LYS A 77 4.65 15.24 6.65
C LYS A 77 3.39 14.40 6.46
N VAL A 78 3.50 13.10 6.70
CA VAL A 78 2.40 12.15 6.73
C VAL A 78 2.42 11.39 8.05
N VAL A 79 1.30 11.38 8.77
CA VAL A 79 1.16 10.56 9.98
C VAL A 79 1.02 9.09 9.56
N MET A 80 1.90 8.23 10.06
CA MET A 80 1.84 6.80 9.79
C MET A 80 0.76 6.13 10.66
N GLN A 81 0.05 5.18 10.09
CA GLN A 81 -1.00 4.43 10.76
C GLN A 81 -0.41 3.23 11.51
N ASN A 82 -0.83 3.04 12.77
CA ASN A 82 -0.42 1.88 13.56
C ASN A 82 -1.18 0.63 13.08
N SER A 83 -0.45 -0.33 12.55
CA SER A 83 -0.92 -1.62 12.05
C SER A 83 -1.01 -2.71 13.14
N GLY A 84 -0.65 -2.39 14.38
CA GLY A 84 -0.51 -3.34 15.48
C GLY A 84 0.90 -3.94 15.53
N ALA A 85 1.22 -4.64 16.63
CA ALA A 85 2.53 -5.25 16.87
C ALA A 85 3.72 -4.29 16.67
N SER A 86 3.53 -3.00 17.01
CA SER A 86 4.52 -1.94 16.81
C SER A 86 4.88 -1.67 15.35
N VAL A 87 4.06 -2.10 14.38
CA VAL A 87 4.24 -1.83 12.95
C VAL A 87 3.44 -0.60 12.55
N TYR A 88 4.06 0.26 11.75
CA TYR A 88 3.47 1.50 11.26
C TYR A 88 3.56 1.56 9.73
N TYR A 89 2.50 2.05 9.11
CA TYR A 89 2.34 2.16 7.66
C TYR A 89 2.15 3.61 7.22
N GLY A 90 2.93 4.05 6.23
CA GLY A 90 2.78 5.34 5.56
C GLY A 90 2.76 5.15 4.04
N SER A 91 2.16 6.09 3.32
CA SER A 91 2.10 6.03 1.85
C SER A 91 2.40 7.41 1.27
N VAL A 92 3.28 7.45 0.26
CA VAL A 92 3.48 8.64 -0.58
C VAL A 92 2.51 8.57 -1.76
N PRO A 93 1.66 9.59 -1.97
CA PRO A 93 0.69 9.61 -3.05
C PRO A 93 1.29 9.43 -4.45
N SER A 94 0.57 8.71 -5.31
CA SER A 94 1.03 8.33 -6.66
C SER A 94 1.29 9.53 -7.58
N HIS A 95 0.44 10.57 -7.49
CA HIS A 95 0.50 11.76 -8.32
C HIS A 95 1.80 12.56 -8.12
N LEU A 96 2.43 12.46 -6.94
CA LEU A 96 3.71 13.11 -6.66
C LEU A 96 4.89 12.39 -7.32
N LEU A 97 4.75 11.09 -7.59
CA LEU A 97 5.79 10.28 -8.21
C LEU A 97 5.74 10.34 -9.74
N GLY A 98 4.71 10.98 -10.32
CA GLY A 98 4.50 11.06 -11.77
C GLY A 98 5.57 11.86 -12.53
N SER A 99 6.19 12.85 -11.89
CA SER A 99 7.08 13.83 -12.54
C SER A 99 8.52 13.85 -12.01
N VAL A 100 8.84 12.97 -11.06
CA VAL A 100 10.16 12.91 -10.42
C VAL A 100 10.93 11.65 -10.82
N ASN A 101 12.25 11.69 -10.64
CA ASN A 101 13.15 10.55 -10.86
C ASN A 101 13.67 9.96 -9.55
N GLU A 102 13.50 10.67 -8.44
CA GLU A 102 13.95 10.29 -7.11
C GLU A 102 13.05 10.94 -6.07
N ILE A 103 12.81 10.25 -4.96
CA ILE A 103 12.19 10.80 -3.76
C ILE A 103 13.09 10.48 -2.56
N SER A 104 13.22 11.43 -1.63
CA SER A 104 13.94 11.21 -0.38
C SER A 104 12.97 11.17 0.80
N TYR A 105 13.17 10.27 1.76
CA TYR A 105 12.32 10.21 2.96
C TYR A 105 13.08 9.78 4.21
N TYR A 106 12.52 10.07 5.38
CA TYR A 106 12.92 9.52 6.68
C TYR A 106 11.69 9.32 7.58
N ILE A 107 11.86 8.60 8.68
CA ILE A 107 10.80 8.28 9.62
C ILE A 107 11.16 8.86 10.99
N GLU A 108 10.21 9.53 11.62
CA GLU A 108 10.30 10.06 12.97
C GLU A 108 9.31 9.33 13.88
N ALA A 109 9.75 8.95 15.07
CA ALA A 109 8.88 8.43 16.12
C ALA A 109 9.04 9.27 17.38
N VAL A 110 7.91 9.65 17.99
CA VAL A 110 7.84 10.41 19.24
C VAL A 110 7.06 9.57 20.25
N ASP A 111 7.60 9.41 21.46
CA ASP A 111 6.93 8.74 22.57
C ASP A 111 6.13 9.71 23.47
N ARG A 112 5.42 9.20 24.46
CA ARG A 112 4.61 10.03 25.40
C ARG A 112 5.44 10.89 26.35
N ALA A 113 6.73 10.61 26.49
CA ALA A 113 7.66 11.44 27.23
C ALA A 113 8.35 12.49 26.33
N GLU A 114 7.87 12.64 25.09
CA GLU A 114 8.42 13.53 24.06
C GLU A 114 9.87 13.21 23.69
N ASN A 115 10.32 11.97 23.91
CA ASN A 115 11.59 11.53 23.34
C ASN A 115 11.38 11.20 21.86
N THR A 116 12.29 11.69 21.02
CA THR A 116 12.23 11.51 19.56
C THR A 116 13.34 10.58 19.09
N ALA A 117 13.03 9.78 18.07
CA ALA A 117 14.01 9.05 17.26
C ALA A 117 13.72 9.25 15.78
N GLU A 118 14.78 9.25 14.97
CA GLU A 118 14.71 9.42 13.52
C GLU A 118 15.56 8.35 12.83
N THR A 119 15.19 7.99 11.60
CA THR A 119 16.05 7.23 10.71
C THR A 119 16.97 8.14 9.89
N ASP A 120 17.97 7.56 9.24
CA ASP A 120 18.67 8.24 8.15
C ASP A 120 17.71 8.59 7.00
N TRP A 121 18.16 9.49 6.12
CA TRP A 121 17.49 9.78 4.86
C TRP A 121 17.71 8.67 3.84
N TYR A 122 16.63 8.17 3.26
CA TYR A 122 16.63 7.19 2.19
C TYR A 122 16.26 7.85 0.85
N ALA A 123 17.09 7.64 -0.17
CA ALA A 123 16.81 8.09 -1.54
C ALA A 123 16.30 6.91 -2.37
N VAL A 124 15.09 7.04 -2.91
CA VAL A 124 14.43 6.01 -3.71
C VAL A 124 14.34 6.47 -5.16
N PRO A 125 14.99 5.77 -6.11
CA PRO A 125 14.81 6.06 -7.51
C PRO A 125 13.39 5.72 -7.96
N VAL A 126 12.78 6.60 -8.75
CA VAL A 126 11.46 6.40 -9.36
C VAL A 126 11.66 5.98 -10.81
N LYS A 127 11.16 4.79 -11.18
CA LYS A 127 11.28 4.23 -12.52
C LYS A 127 9.93 4.10 -13.20
N ASP A 128 9.90 4.22 -14.52
CA ASP A 128 8.73 3.88 -15.31
C ASP A 128 8.39 2.39 -15.15
N ALA A 129 7.10 2.06 -15.11
CA ALA A 129 6.63 0.67 -15.03
C ALA A 129 7.19 -0.23 -16.17
N ARG A 130 7.57 0.37 -17.29
CA ARG A 130 8.13 -0.32 -18.47
C ARG A 130 9.64 -0.61 -18.36
N GLY A 131 10.34 -0.03 -17.38
CA GLY A 131 11.79 -0.11 -17.22
C GLY A 131 12.26 -0.89 -15.99
N VAL A 132 11.33 -1.42 -15.19
CA VAL A 132 11.68 -2.42 -14.17
C VAL A 132 11.84 -3.74 -14.91
N GLU A 133 13.08 -4.07 -15.29
CA GLU A 133 13.41 -5.42 -15.74
C GLU A 133 12.82 -6.37 -14.68
N PRO A 134 11.89 -7.27 -15.06
CA PRO A 134 11.28 -8.17 -14.08
C PRO A 134 12.40 -8.84 -13.29
N PRO A 135 12.25 -9.03 -11.97
CA PRO A 135 13.27 -9.70 -11.16
C PRO A 135 13.67 -10.93 -11.93
N ARG A 136 14.96 -11.01 -12.33
CA ARG A 136 15.46 -12.09 -13.16
C ARG A 136 14.92 -13.36 -12.54
N THR A 137 14.09 -14.08 -13.29
CA THR A 137 13.71 -15.44 -12.92
C THR A 137 15.00 -16.10 -12.50
N TYR A 138 15.05 -16.56 -11.25
CA TYR A 138 16.19 -17.32 -10.77
C TYR A 138 16.30 -18.51 -11.72
N GLN A 139 17.16 -18.40 -12.73
CA GLN A 139 17.50 -19.51 -13.58
C GLN A 139 18.39 -20.34 -12.67
N PRO A 140 17.89 -21.48 -12.14
CA PRO A 140 18.70 -22.30 -11.27
C PRO A 140 19.97 -22.59 -12.06
N PRO A 141 21.16 -22.44 -11.46
CA PRO A 141 22.40 -22.74 -12.15
C PRO A 141 22.21 -24.08 -12.83
N ALA A 142 22.38 -24.10 -14.17
CA ALA A 142 22.08 -25.26 -14.98
C ALA A 142 22.67 -26.48 -14.27
N ALA A 143 21.81 -27.39 -13.83
CA ALA A 143 22.24 -28.59 -13.14
C ALA A 143 23.37 -29.18 -13.99
N PRO A 144 24.56 -29.43 -13.43
CA PRO A 144 25.68 -29.96 -14.20
C PRO A 144 25.16 -31.16 -14.98
N ALA A 145 25.29 -31.09 -16.30
CA ALA A 145 24.74 -32.08 -17.22
C ALA A 145 25.05 -33.47 -16.66
N ALA A 146 24.00 -34.20 -16.29
CA ALA A 146 24.16 -35.54 -15.78
C ALA A 146 24.99 -36.32 -16.79
N ALA A 147 26.12 -36.86 -16.32
CA ALA A 147 26.92 -37.78 -17.09
C ALA A 147 26.00 -38.88 -17.66
N PRO A 148 26.20 -39.30 -18.93
CA PRO A 148 25.32 -40.26 -19.58
C PRO A 148 25.13 -41.50 -18.70
N ALA A 149 23.88 -41.76 -18.33
CA ALA A 149 23.49 -42.95 -17.58
C ALA A 149 23.92 -44.20 -18.36
N GLN A 150 24.71 -45.05 -17.73
CA GLN A 150 25.00 -46.37 -18.26
C GLN A 150 23.71 -47.18 -18.27
N VAL A 151 23.35 -47.66 -19.46
CA VAL A 151 22.20 -48.52 -19.73
C VAL A 151 22.40 -49.85 -19.00
N GLY A 152 21.75 -50.00 -17.84
CA GLY A 152 21.54 -51.30 -17.19
C GLY A 152 20.41 -52.07 -17.88
N PRO A 153 20.49 -53.41 -17.96
CA PRO A 153 19.50 -54.22 -18.66
C PRO A 153 18.12 -54.17 -18.00
N SER A 154 17.13 -54.05 -18.87
CA SER A 154 15.68 -53.97 -18.64
C SER A 154 15.12 -55.18 -17.88
N GLN A 155 14.31 -54.90 -16.85
CA GLN A 155 13.37 -55.87 -16.28
C GLN A 155 11.99 -55.73 -16.96
N PRO A 156 11.22 -56.83 -17.08
CA PRO A 156 10.04 -56.89 -17.94
C PRO A 156 8.79 -56.27 -17.32
N GLU A 157 8.06 -55.55 -18.17
CA GLU A 157 6.74 -54.96 -17.96
C GLU A 157 5.67 -56.01 -17.60
N LYS A 158 4.83 -55.69 -16.60
CA LYS A 158 3.47 -56.23 -16.49
C LYS A 158 2.48 -55.18 -16.98
N SER A 159 2.06 -55.37 -18.24
CA SER A 159 0.98 -54.64 -18.90
C SER A 159 -0.37 -54.96 -18.23
N GLY A 160 -0.97 -53.94 -17.59
CA GLY A 160 -2.37 -53.93 -17.16
C GLY A 160 -3.14 -52.87 -17.93
N LYS A 161 -3.87 -53.31 -18.96
CA LYS A 161 -4.84 -52.52 -19.74
C LYS A 161 -5.94 -51.96 -18.85
N MET A 162 -6.30 -50.69 -19.01
CA MET A 162 -7.69 -50.28 -19.16
C MET A 162 -7.80 -48.91 -19.82
N SER A 163 -8.64 -48.89 -20.86
CA SER A 163 -8.97 -47.77 -21.73
C SER A 163 -10.33 -47.25 -21.32
N THR A 164 -10.47 -45.95 -21.10
CA THR A 164 -11.79 -45.29 -21.19
C THR A 164 -11.63 -43.90 -21.79
N ALA A 165 -12.06 -43.81 -23.05
CA ALA A 165 -12.34 -42.57 -23.75
C ALA A 165 -13.61 -41.93 -23.19
N LEU A 166 -13.64 -40.61 -23.07
CA LEU A 166 -14.89 -39.86 -23.02
C LEU A 166 -14.76 -38.57 -23.83
N THR A 167 -15.38 -38.65 -25.01
CA THR A 167 -15.70 -37.58 -25.94
C THR A 167 -16.97 -36.87 -25.46
N VAL A 168 -16.87 -35.57 -25.16
CA VAL A 168 -17.97 -34.60 -25.07
C VAL A 168 -17.33 -33.27 -25.48
N GLY A 169 -17.80 -32.44 -26.40
CA GLY A 169 -19.08 -32.25 -27.05
C GLY A 169 -19.15 -30.75 -27.32
N LEU A 170 -18.87 -30.35 -28.56
CA LEU A 170 -18.95 -28.97 -29.07
C LEU A 170 -20.42 -28.50 -29.07
N ILE A 171 -20.72 -27.23 -28.78
CA ILE A 171 -21.79 -26.36 -29.35
C ILE A 171 -21.90 -25.09 -28.49
N GLY A 172 -22.00 -23.91 -29.14
CA GLY A 172 -22.61 -22.73 -28.50
C GLY A 172 -22.08 -21.37 -28.95
N VAL A 173 -22.43 -20.95 -30.16
CA VAL A 173 -22.25 -19.60 -30.70
C VAL A 173 -23.12 -18.61 -29.90
N GLY A 174 -22.54 -17.51 -29.43
CA GLY A 174 -23.27 -16.38 -28.84
C GLY A 174 -22.40 -15.13 -28.80
N ALA A 175 -22.56 -14.27 -29.81
CA ALA A 175 -21.89 -12.97 -29.87
C ALA A 175 -22.60 -11.96 -28.95
N ALA A 176 -21.88 -11.47 -27.94
CA ALA A 176 -22.22 -10.23 -27.24
C ALA A 176 -20.99 -9.32 -27.31
N ALA A 177 -21.10 -8.23 -28.07
CA ALA A 177 -20.07 -7.21 -28.15
C ALA A 177 -20.16 -6.33 -26.90
N VAL A 178 -19.34 -6.64 -25.90
CA VAL A 178 -19.09 -5.77 -24.76
C VAL A 178 -17.92 -4.87 -25.13
N ILE A 179 -18.22 -3.60 -25.40
CA ILE A 179 -17.22 -2.53 -25.46
C ILE A 179 -16.92 -2.14 -24.01
N GLY A 180 -16.02 -2.89 -23.38
CA GLY A 180 -15.43 -2.56 -22.09
C GLY A 180 -13.92 -2.61 -22.27
N GLY A 181 -13.25 -1.47 -22.12
CA GLY A 181 -11.81 -1.35 -22.24
C GLY A 181 -11.11 -2.20 -21.18
N ALA A 182 -10.72 -3.41 -21.55
CA ALA A 182 -9.83 -4.24 -20.75
C ALA A 182 -8.44 -3.61 -20.80
N VAL A 183 -8.06 -2.88 -19.75
CA VAL A 183 -6.65 -2.65 -19.44
C VAL A 183 -6.09 -4.01 -19.03
N TYR A 184 -5.50 -4.70 -19.99
CA TYR A 184 -4.80 -5.96 -19.78
C TYR A 184 -3.50 -5.64 -19.00
N LEU A 185 -3.56 -5.64 -17.68
CA LEU A 185 -2.37 -5.74 -16.85
C LEU A 185 -1.80 -7.14 -17.07
N ALA A 186 -0.85 -7.25 -18.00
CA ALA A 186 -0.15 -8.49 -18.28
C ALA A 186 0.64 -8.93 -17.04
N GLY A 187 0.01 -9.75 -16.21
CA GLY A 187 0.68 -10.54 -15.17
C GLY A 187 1.55 -11.58 -15.85
N SER A 188 2.84 -11.30 -15.96
CA SER A 188 3.83 -12.26 -16.44
C SER A 188 3.93 -13.40 -15.42
N GLY A 189 3.45 -14.57 -15.83
CA GLY A 189 3.55 -15.81 -15.08
C GLY A 189 5.01 -16.24 -14.97
N SER A 190 5.58 -16.05 -13.78
CA SER A 190 6.88 -16.60 -13.40
C SER A 190 6.63 -17.91 -12.66
N SER A 191 6.99 -19.03 -13.31
CA SER A 191 6.88 -20.38 -12.77
C SER A 191 8.29 -20.97 -12.67
N GLY A 192 8.64 -21.46 -11.47
CA GLY A 192 9.83 -22.28 -11.26
C GLY A 192 10.72 -21.81 -10.12
N GLY A 193 10.51 -22.37 -8.92
CA GLY A 193 11.47 -22.28 -7.84
C GLY A 193 10.87 -22.36 -6.43
N GLY A 194 10.26 -23.50 -6.07
CA GLY A 194 10.31 -24.13 -4.74
C GLY A 194 9.89 -23.40 -3.46
N ASP A 195 9.65 -22.09 -3.48
CA ASP A 195 9.06 -21.37 -2.36
C ASP A 195 7.56 -21.53 -2.49
N ASN A 196 6.99 -22.25 -1.51
CA ASN A 196 5.57 -22.51 -1.42
C ASN A 196 4.83 -21.17 -1.66
N PRO A 197 3.93 -21.08 -2.65
CA PRO A 197 3.42 -19.80 -3.15
C PRO A 197 2.61 -19.08 -2.08
N ASP A 198 3.25 -18.26 -1.23
CA ASP A 198 2.68 -17.42 -0.16
C ASP A 198 1.35 -17.98 0.40
N THR A 199 1.31 -19.30 0.65
CA THR A 199 0.05 -19.99 0.97
C THR A 199 -0.44 -19.57 2.35
N ASP A 200 0.46 -19.03 3.16
CA ASP A 200 0.22 -18.37 4.43
C ASP A 200 -0.63 -17.09 4.28
N LYS A 201 -0.57 -16.41 3.12
CA LYS A 201 -1.36 -15.22 2.81
C LYS A 201 -2.69 -15.53 2.12
N ALA A 202 -2.90 -16.76 1.63
CA ALA A 202 -4.18 -17.16 1.05
C ALA A 202 -5.27 -17.19 2.13
N GLY A 203 -6.46 -16.65 1.84
CA GLY A 203 -7.58 -16.61 2.77
C GLY A 203 -8.62 -15.54 2.41
N THR A 204 -9.67 -15.47 3.24
CA THR A 204 -10.63 -14.36 3.20
C THR A 204 -10.28 -13.39 4.32
N TYR A 205 -10.27 -12.11 4.00
CA TYR A 205 -10.00 -11.01 4.91
C TYR A 205 -11.26 -10.15 4.97
N ALA A 206 -11.67 -9.78 6.18
CA ALA A 206 -12.82 -8.91 6.42
C ALA A 206 -12.43 -7.70 7.29
N GLY A 207 -13.01 -6.55 7.02
CA GLY A 207 -12.85 -5.35 7.82
C GLY A 207 -13.65 -4.19 7.27
N SER A 208 -13.05 -2.99 7.25
CA SER A 208 -13.74 -1.77 6.84
C SER A 208 -12.86 -0.91 5.95
N GLU A 209 -13.50 -0.18 5.07
CA GLU A 209 -12.90 0.88 4.27
C GLU A 209 -13.50 2.25 4.60
N THR A 210 -12.73 3.30 4.34
CA THR A 210 -13.21 4.67 4.35
C THR A 210 -12.66 5.35 3.12
N ILE A 211 -13.56 5.75 2.22
CA ILE A 211 -13.25 6.43 0.97
C ILE A 211 -13.83 7.84 1.02
N CYS A 212 -13.02 8.81 0.64
CA CYS A 212 -13.33 10.22 0.61
C CYS A 212 -13.16 10.72 -0.81
N PHE A 213 -14.13 11.50 -1.27
CA PHE A 213 -14.10 12.17 -2.56
C PHE A 213 -14.12 13.68 -2.37
N ALA A 214 -13.25 14.41 -3.07
CA ALA A 214 -13.25 15.86 -3.10
C ALA A 214 -13.08 16.38 -4.52
N LEU A 215 -13.91 17.33 -4.93
CA LEU A 215 -13.63 18.18 -6.08
C LEU A 215 -12.49 19.14 -5.78
N ALA A 216 -11.75 19.58 -6.81
CA ALA A 216 -10.74 20.61 -6.66
C ALA A 216 -11.32 21.87 -5.97
N GLY A 217 -10.81 22.20 -4.77
CA GLY A 217 -11.28 23.33 -3.95
C GLY A 217 -12.55 23.06 -3.13
N GLY A 218 -13.16 21.88 -3.23
CA GLY A 218 -14.32 21.46 -2.43
C GLY A 218 -13.93 20.78 -1.12
N ALA A 219 -14.88 20.73 -0.17
CA ALA A 219 -14.73 19.92 1.04
C ALA A 219 -14.89 18.42 0.71
N PRO A 220 -14.07 17.53 1.30
CA PRO A 220 -14.19 16.09 1.07
C PRO A 220 -15.48 15.52 1.66
N SER A 221 -16.14 14.62 0.92
CA SER A 221 -17.25 13.78 1.38
C SER A 221 -16.76 12.35 1.57
N CYS A 222 -16.90 11.80 2.78
CA CYS A 222 -16.39 10.48 3.13
C CYS A 222 -17.53 9.48 3.41
N SER A 223 -17.38 8.26 2.93
CA SER A 223 -18.21 7.11 3.28
C SER A 223 -17.36 6.00 3.90
N ARG A 224 -17.98 5.20 4.77
CA ARG A 224 -17.37 4.03 5.39
C ARG A 224 -18.20 2.80 5.03
N ASN A 225 -17.56 1.77 4.49
CA ASN A 225 -18.20 0.52 4.07
C ASN A 225 -17.44 -0.68 4.64
N ASP A 226 -18.04 -1.86 4.53
CA ASP A 226 -17.38 -3.12 4.84
C ASP A 226 -16.44 -3.54 3.71
N ALA A 227 -15.25 -4.02 4.08
CA ALA A 227 -14.22 -4.49 3.15
C ALA A 227 -14.09 -6.02 3.23
N ARG A 228 -14.10 -6.70 2.09
CA ARG A 228 -13.90 -8.13 1.94
C ARG A 228 -12.91 -8.38 0.81
N ILE A 229 -11.80 -9.03 1.14
CA ILE A 229 -10.72 -9.33 0.20
C ILE A 229 -10.45 -10.83 0.25
N VAL A 230 -10.36 -11.47 -0.91
CA VAL A 230 -10.04 -12.89 -1.03
C VAL A 230 -8.70 -13.01 -1.74
N ILE A 231 -7.78 -13.74 -1.13
CA ILE A 231 -6.48 -14.08 -1.71
C ILE A 231 -6.48 -15.59 -1.92
N ASP A 232 -6.37 -16.03 -3.17
CA ASP A 232 -6.29 -17.47 -3.45
C ASP A 232 -4.86 -18.02 -3.32
N GLY A 233 -4.72 -19.35 -3.36
CA GLY A 233 -3.41 -20.01 -3.25
C GLY A 233 -2.45 -19.76 -4.41
N SER A 234 -2.89 -19.05 -5.46
CA SER A 234 -2.04 -18.60 -6.57
C SER A 234 -1.59 -17.14 -6.43
N GLY A 235 -1.98 -16.47 -5.33
CA GLY A 235 -1.70 -15.07 -5.07
C GLY A 235 -2.60 -14.09 -5.83
N VAL A 236 -3.70 -14.55 -6.44
CA VAL A 236 -4.70 -13.65 -7.03
C VAL A 236 -5.52 -13.03 -5.91
N VAL A 237 -5.63 -11.71 -5.94
CA VAL A 237 -6.36 -10.90 -4.96
C VAL A 237 -7.66 -10.43 -5.60
N ARG A 238 -8.79 -10.67 -4.95
CA ARG A 238 -10.13 -10.27 -5.40
C ARG A 238 -10.87 -9.51 -4.32
N SER A 239 -11.68 -8.56 -4.73
CA SER A 239 -12.62 -7.87 -3.84
C SER A 239 -13.85 -7.43 -4.62
N ASP A 240 -15.02 -7.65 -4.05
CA ASP A 240 -16.32 -7.19 -4.55
C ASP A 240 -16.93 -6.10 -3.65
N SER A 241 -16.27 -5.73 -2.55
CA SER A 241 -16.83 -4.78 -1.57
C SER A 241 -16.00 -3.51 -1.38
N LEU A 242 -14.73 -3.47 -1.79
CA LEU A 242 -13.91 -2.24 -1.75
C LEU A 242 -14.41 -1.12 -2.68
N TYR A 243 -15.23 -1.45 -3.67
CA TYR A 243 -15.91 -0.44 -4.48
C TYR A 243 -17.25 -1.01 -4.93
N ALA A 244 -18.33 -0.46 -4.38
CA ALA A 244 -19.66 -1.02 -4.55
C ALA A 244 -20.02 -1.23 -6.02
N GLY A 245 -20.51 -2.43 -6.35
CA GLY A 245 -20.92 -2.79 -7.70
C GLY A 245 -19.79 -3.16 -8.66
N THR A 246 -18.54 -3.23 -8.20
CA THR A 246 -17.39 -3.59 -9.04
C THR A 246 -16.63 -4.80 -8.48
N SER A 247 -16.34 -5.77 -9.34
CA SER A 247 -15.42 -6.88 -9.02
C SER A 247 -14.00 -6.46 -9.38
N LEU A 248 -13.14 -6.35 -8.38
CA LEU A 248 -11.75 -6.01 -8.52
C LEU A 248 -10.88 -7.26 -8.52
N GLU A 249 -9.87 -7.30 -9.38
CA GLU A 249 -8.87 -8.37 -9.43
C GLU A 249 -7.47 -7.78 -9.57
N GLY A 250 -6.51 -8.39 -8.88
CA GLY A 250 -5.10 -8.08 -8.96
C GLY A 250 -4.26 -9.27 -8.51
N ARG A 251 -2.96 -9.04 -8.28
CA ARG A 251 -2.04 -10.09 -7.83
C ARG A 251 -1.14 -9.58 -6.71
N LEU A 252 -0.74 -10.49 -5.83
CA LEU A 252 0.29 -10.24 -4.84
C LEU A 252 1.66 -10.07 -5.52
N ASN A 253 2.43 -9.13 -4.99
CA ASN A 253 3.85 -8.96 -5.20
C ASN A 253 4.54 -9.01 -3.84
N GLY A 254 4.93 -10.20 -3.41
CA GLY A 254 5.33 -10.46 -2.02
C GLY A 254 4.14 -10.23 -1.07
N SER A 255 4.21 -9.24 -0.20
CA SER A 255 3.13 -8.92 0.76
C SER A 255 2.22 -7.77 0.31
N SER A 256 2.47 -7.16 -0.85
CA SER A 256 1.69 -6.02 -1.34
C SER A 256 0.83 -6.40 -2.54
N PHE A 257 -0.25 -5.66 -2.76
CA PHE A 257 -1.08 -5.76 -3.96
C PHE A 257 -1.67 -4.40 -4.32
N VAL A 258 -2.08 -4.26 -5.58
CA VAL A 258 -2.87 -3.13 -6.07
C VAL A 258 -4.09 -3.67 -6.81
N LEU A 259 -5.27 -3.15 -6.47
CA LEU A 259 -6.51 -3.35 -7.22
C LEU A 259 -6.91 -2.03 -7.88
N VAL A 260 -7.47 -2.09 -9.09
CA VAL A 260 -7.88 -0.90 -9.85
C VAL A 260 -9.37 -0.98 -10.12
N ALA A 261 -10.11 0.07 -9.75
CA ALA A 261 -11.52 0.25 -10.10
C ALA A 261 -11.65 1.36 -11.14
N SER A 262 -12.36 1.07 -12.25
CA SER A 262 -12.76 2.11 -13.18
C SER A 262 -14.00 2.82 -12.66
N VAL A 263 -13.95 4.14 -12.56
CA VAL A 263 -15.10 4.99 -12.21
C VAL A 263 -15.82 5.37 -13.49
N ASN A 264 -17.10 5.02 -13.57
CA ASN A 264 -18.00 5.45 -14.63
C ASN A 264 -19.40 5.65 -14.03
N GLU A 265 -19.63 6.83 -13.47
CA GLU A 265 -20.89 7.19 -12.81
C GLU A 265 -21.71 8.08 -13.74
N PRO A 266 -22.74 7.55 -14.43
CA PRO A 266 -23.48 8.32 -15.43
C PRO A 266 -24.27 9.48 -14.83
N ASP A 267 -24.74 9.35 -13.58
CA ASP A 267 -25.55 10.38 -12.90
C ASP A 267 -24.74 11.64 -12.57
N THR A 268 -23.44 11.48 -12.32
CA THR A 268 -22.50 12.58 -12.03
C THR A 268 -21.62 12.92 -13.23
N ASN A 269 -21.71 12.12 -14.31
CA ASN A 269 -20.81 12.15 -15.47
C ASN A 269 -19.32 12.11 -15.06
N ARG A 270 -19.03 11.29 -14.04
CA ARG A 270 -17.68 11.14 -13.47
C ARG A 270 -16.99 9.94 -14.11
N VAL A 271 -15.78 10.17 -14.62
CA VAL A 271 -14.93 9.15 -15.22
C VAL A 271 -13.53 9.19 -14.63
N GLY A 272 -12.95 8.04 -14.31
CA GLY A 272 -11.55 7.95 -13.88
C GLY A 272 -11.18 6.60 -13.30
N GLU A 273 -10.18 6.57 -12.43
CA GLU A 273 -9.64 5.34 -11.83
C GLU A 273 -9.36 5.53 -10.34
N ILE A 274 -9.61 4.48 -9.57
CA ILE A 274 -9.29 4.39 -8.14
C ILE A 274 -8.36 3.20 -7.92
N PHE A 275 -7.27 3.44 -7.20
CA PHE A 275 -6.26 2.46 -6.83
C PHE A 275 -6.40 2.09 -5.36
N PHE A 276 -6.56 0.80 -5.08
CA PHE A 276 -6.58 0.23 -3.74
C PHE A 276 -5.27 -0.52 -3.52
N SER A 277 -4.34 0.11 -2.82
CA SER A 277 -3.02 -0.47 -2.54
C SER A 277 -3.03 -1.06 -1.14
N GLY A 278 -2.79 -2.36 -1.00
CA GLY A 278 -2.82 -3.09 0.26
C GLY A 278 -1.49 -3.78 0.57
N ASN A 279 -1.17 -3.91 1.86
CA ASN A 279 -0.03 -4.66 2.38
C ASN A 279 -0.49 -5.64 3.46
N ILE A 280 0.03 -6.86 3.43
CA ILE A 280 -0.29 -7.95 4.37
C ILE A 280 0.81 -8.04 5.40
N VAL A 281 0.43 -7.89 6.68
CA VAL A 281 1.31 -8.04 7.83
C VAL A 281 0.57 -8.87 8.87
N ASP A 282 1.13 -10.01 9.25
CA ASP A 282 0.61 -10.88 10.32
C ASP A 282 -0.90 -11.20 10.19
N GLY A 283 -1.34 -11.58 8.99
CA GLY A 283 -2.75 -11.91 8.73
C GLY A 283 -3.69 -10.70 8.72
N ARG A 284 -3.16 -9.48 8.66
CA ARG A 284 -3.93 -8.24 8.51
C ARG A 284 -3.53 -7.51 7.24
N ILE A 285 -4.50 -6.90 6.58
CA ILE A 285 -4.32 -6.02 5.44
C ILE A 285 -4.45 -4.58 5.92
N PHE A 286 -3.49 -3.76 5.54
CA PHE A 286 -3.53 -2.30 5.65
C PHE A 286 -3.41 -1.72 4.26
N GLY A 287 -4.34 -0.85 3.89
CA GLY A 287 -4.34 -0.28 2.57
C GLY A 287 -4.74 1.18 2.52
N SER A 288 -4.32 1.81 1.42
CA SER A 288 -4.63 3.18 1.06
C SER A 288 -5.41 3.20 -0.24
N ILE A 289 -6.29 4.19 -0.36
CA ILE A 289 -7.10 4.47 -1.54
C ILE A 289 -6.61 5.80 -2.11
N ASP A 290 -6.28 5.82 -3.39
CA ASP A 290 -5.93 7.05 -4.13
C ASP A 290 -6.55 6.95 -5.52
N GLY A 291 -7.08 8.04 -6.05
CA GLY A 291 -7.70 8.02 -7.36
C GLY A 291 -7.97 9.42 -7.87
N GLN A 292 -8.17 9.52 -9.18
CA GLN A 292 -8.48 10.78 -9.86
C GLN A 292 -9.66 10.55 -10.80
N THR A 293 -10.53 11.54 -10.87
CA THR A 293 -11.64 11.55 -11.82
C THR A 293 -11.79 12.90 -12.50
N THR A 294 -12.44 12.89 -13.64
CA THR A 294 -12.92 14.08 -14.33
C THR A 294 -14.44 14.07 -14.32
N GLU A 295 -15.04 15.20 -13.97
CA GLU A 295 -16.49 15.46 -14.09
C GLU A 295 -16.72 16.89 -14.62
N PRO A 296 -17.93 17.27 -15.07
CA PRO A 296 -18.18 18.60 -15.63
C PRO A 296 -17.82 19.76 -14.68
N ALA A 297 -17.87 19.52 -13.37
CA ALA A 297 -17.50 20.49 -12.33
C ALA A 297 -15.98 20.64 -12.14
N GLY A 298 -15.16 19.74 -12.68
CA GLY A 298 -13.70 19.78 -12.59
C GLY A 298 -13.06 18.42 -12.33
N GLN A 299 -11.79 18.45 -11.90
CA GLN A 299 -11.09 17.26 -11.43
C GLN A 299 -11.51 16.93 -10.00
N GLY A 300 -11.74 15.64 -9.75
CA GLY A 300 -12.04 15.07 -8.45
C GLY A 300 -10.93 14.14 -8.00
N GLN A 301 -10.72 14.05 -6.70
CA GLN A 301 -9.74 13.18 -6.08
C GLN A 301 -10.42 12.23 -5.10
N TYR A 302 -10.09 10.95 -5.23
CA TYR A 302 -10.37 9.94 -4.24
C TYR A 302 -9.18 9.76 -3.31
N THR A 303 -9.47 9.68 -2.01
CA THR A 303 -8.49 9.36 -0.96
C THR A 303 -9.14 8.43 0.03
N GLY A 304 -8.38 7.69 0.81
CA GLY A 304 -8.96 6.84 1.84
C GLY A 304 -8.03 5.78 2.35
N THR A 305 -8.56 4.90 3.19
CA THR A 305 -7.85 3.76 3.76
C THR A 305 -8.79 2.60 3.99
N PHE A 306 -8.25 1.39 3.97
CA PHE A 306 -8.98 0.19 4.34
C PHE A 306 -8.12 -0.72 5.22
N THR A 307 -8.79 -1.48 6.09
CA THR A 307 -8.16 -2.49 6.92
C THR A 307 -8.99 -3.75 6.88
N ALA A 308 -8.35 -4.91 6.88
CA ALA A 308 -9.03 -6.21 6.94
C ALA A 308 -8.20 -7.22 7.73
N THR A 309 -8.85 -8.12 8.45
CA THR A 309 -8.20 -9.21 9.20
C THR A 309 -8.60 -10.54 8.57
N LYS A 310 -7.65 -11.46 8.46
CA LYS A 310 -7.89 -12.83 8.00
C LYS A 310 -8.91 -13.50 8.91
N LEU A 311 -9.94 -14.11 8.32
CA LEU A 311 -10.98 -14.87 9.00
C LEU A 311 -10.49 -16.27 9.41
#